data_AF-W6PYF4-F1
#
_entry.id   AF-W6PYF4-F1
#
_cell.length_a   1.000
_cell.length_b   1.000
_cell.length_c   1.000
_cell.angle_alpha   90.00
_cell.angle_beta   90.00
_cell.angle_gamma   90.00
#
_symmetry.space_group_name_H-M   'P 1'
#
loop_
_entity.id
_entity.type
_entity.pdbx_description
1 polymer ?
#
loop_
_entity_poly.entity_id
_entity_poly.type
_entity_poly.pdbx_seq_one_letter_code
_entity_poly.pdbx_strand_id
1 'polypeptide(L)'
;MATAVPEKYVVPAVVQSIVVSEIPGSSIKSSLDSTVGARAEKGEKKNFFTRPWGRRQIGILCVLGFFGLALTALVIVLPIYFTKIYGFAKDTDNYWRLPQPNEDHSYYLEENRPVFALVNFPDPGLIQHNGTWYAYGTNPKKKNPHTIHVPVATSTDFINWTLHEDYDAMPTLGTWEKKVNHWAPDVIQRDDGKFVMYYSGEAENYGSHHCVGVAISTGTSPLGPYIPEDKPLACPHKHGGAIDPSPFRDTDGTLYVVYKGDGNSVGRGGNCNNSKKPVVSVPILLQELKSDGITSVGEPVKILDIDDTDGPLVEAPDILLTEDGTYYLFFSSHCYVSLGYNVKYAHSKTLKGPYIRADRPLLQTGDWGLEAPGGATVSTDGSKIVFHANCGRFRCMWSAAIDIRSNNNTIVMSKLVLGQASNSTKTTGTLVSRTRNSGLRYL
;
A
#
# COMPACT_ATOMS: atom_id res chain seq x y z
N MET A 1 32.89 38.40 -27.94
CA MET A 1 32.29 39.69 -27.52
C MET A 1 30.88 39.34 -27.02
N ALA A 2 30.66 39.11 -25.72
CA ALA A 2 30.37 40.12 -24.67
C ALA A 2 29.23 41.04 -25.11
N THR A 3 28.09 41.26 -24.44
CA THR A 3 27.51 41.10 -23.07
C THR A 3 26.00 41.46 -23.28
N ALA A 4 24.97 41.15 -22.47
CA ALA A 4 24.76 41.29 -21.03
C ALA A 4 23.43 40.61 -20.61
N VAL A 5 23.34 40.30 -19.32
CA VAL A 5 22.19 39.72 -18.58
C VAL A 5 21.62 40.82 -17.64
N PRO A 6 20.31 40.87 -17.33
CA PRO A 6 19.81 41.71 -16.24
C PRO A 6 19.52 40.96 -14.93
N GLU A 7 19.46 41.75 -13.87
CA GLU A 7 19.78 41.47 -12.47
C GLU A 7 18.70 40.79 -11.60
N LYS A 8 19.20 40.29 -10.46
CA LYS A 8 18.49 39.74 -9.31
C LYS A 8 17.80 40.83 -8.49
N TYR A 9 16.59 40.53 -8.00
CA TYR A 9 15.92 41.30 -6.96
C TYR A 9 16.34 40.83 -5.55
N VAL A 10 16.71 41.78 -4.70
CA VAL A 10 16.99 41.66 -3.26
C VAL A 10 15.95 42.48 -2.51
N VAL A 11 15.34 41.93 -1.46
CA VAL A 11 14.42 42.64 -0.56
C VAL A 11 15.10 42.78 0.81
N PRO A 12 15.16 43.98 1.42
CA PRO A 12 15.78 44.19 2.73
C PRO A 12 14.77 44.02 3.88
N ALA A 13 15.28 43.54 5.02
CA ALA A 13 14.55 43.42 6.28
C ALA A 13 14.41 44.79 6.97
N VAL A 14 13.20 45.09 7.47
CA VAL A 14 12.89 46.26 8.30
C VAL A 14 12.64 45.79 9.74
N VAL A 15 13.40 46.36 10.67
CA VAL A 15 13.25 46.22 12.12
C VAL A 15 12.23 47.26 12.59
N GLN A 16 11.18 46.85 13.30
CA GLN A 16 10.30 47.75 14.05
C GLN A 16 10.60 47.65 15.55
N SER A 17 10.92 48.80 16.12
CA SER A 17 10.97 49.07 17.56
C SER A 17 9.59 49.50 18.06
N ILE A 18 9.16 48.96 19.19
CA ILE A 18 8.10 49.55 20.01
C ILE A 18 8.61 49.63 21.45
N VAL A 19 8.74 50.86 21.93
CA VAL A 19 8.91 51.28 23.32
C VAL A 19 7.52 51.48 23.91
N VAL A 20 7.26 51.14 25.18
CA VAL A 20 6.42 51.94 26.12
C VAL A 20 6.61 51.48 27.59
N SER A 21 7.00 52.48 28.40
CA SER A 21 6.73 52.82 29.83
C SER A 21 7.24 52.00 31.04
N GLU A 22 8.02 52.71 31.87
CA GLU A 22 8.23 52.60 33.33
C GLU A 22 6.90 52.79 34.12
N ILE A 23 6.73 52.38 35.40
CA ILE A 23 7.14 52.97 36.71
C ILE A 23 6.41 52.10 37.82
N PRO A 24 6.66 52.10 39.16
CA PRO A 24 7.84 52.22 40.05
C PRO A 24 7.99 51.02 41.05
N GLY A 25 9.02 51.06 41.90
CA GLY A 25 9.36 50.01 42.86
C GLY A 25 8.65 50.00 44.23
N SER A 26 9.06 49.02 45.04
CA SER A 26 9.00 48.97 46.52
C SER A 26 10.00 47.87 46.96
N SER A 27 11.14 48.23 47.54
CA SER A 27 11.41 48.31 48.99
C SER A 27 11.04 47.04 49.77
N ILE A 28 12.02 46.17 50.02
CA ILE A 28 12.07 45.42 51.28
C ILE A 28 13.45 45.65 51.91
N LYS A 29 13.38 46.24 53.09
CA LYS A 29 14.47 46.63 53.97
C LYS A 29 15.21 45.41 54.52
N SER A 30 16.52 45.59 54.68
CA SER A 30 17.35 44.90 55.65
C SER A 30 16.97 45.29 57.08
N SER A 31 17.16 44.39 58.04
CA SER A 31 17.40 44.73 59.43
C SER A 31 18.65 44.01 59.94
N LEU A 32 19.60 44.85 60.36
CA LEU A 32 20.73 44.62 61.26
C LEU A 32 20.30 43.87 62.56
N ASP A 33 21.15 43.25 63.39
CA ASP A 33 22.39 43.82 63.92
C ASP A 33 23.27 42.82 64.72
N SER A 34 24.59 43.11 64.74
CA SER A 34 25.57 42.96 65.84
C SER A 34 25.91 41.53 66.36
N THR A 35 27.13 41.11 66.73
CA THR A 35 28.43 41.76 67.02
C THR A 35 29.56 40.71 67.13
N VAL A 36 30.81 41.18 67.07
CA VAL A 36 32.06 40.64 67.69
C VAL A 36 33.07 39.91 66.79
N GLY A 37 34.24 40.56 66.62
CA GLY A 37 35.51 39.91 66.96
C GLY A 37 36.45 39.50 65.82
N ALA A 38 37.44 40.36 65.56
CA ALA A 38 38.62 40.14 64.72
C ALA A 38 39.29 38.74 64.79
N ARG A 39 39.69 38.21 63.62
CA ARG A 39 41.09 37.80 63.35
C ARG A 39 41.34 37.64 61.85
N ALA A 40 42.33 38.37 61.33
CA ALA A 40 42.82 38.21 59.97
C ALA A 40 43.76 37.01 59.89
N GLU A 41 43.47 36.06 58.99
CA GLU A 41 44.45 35.10 58.47
C GLU A 41 44.49 35.20 56.94
N LYS A 42 45.67 35.53 56.41
CA LYS A 42 46.00 35.51 54.98
C LYS A 42 45.99 34.05 54.50
N GLY A 43 44.95 33.64 53.79
CA GLY A 43 44.92 32.40 53.01
C GLY A 43 45.42 32.63 51.58
N GLU A 44 46.56 32.02 51.25
CA GLU A 44 47.12 31.94 49.90
C GLU A 44 46.11 31.38 48.87
N LYS A 45 45.92 32.07 47.74
CA LYS A 45 45.33 31.48 46.53
C LYS A 45 46.31 30.47 45.93
N LYS A 46 46.09 29.17 46.18
CA LYS A 46 46.81 28.10 45.47
C LYS A 46 46.15 27.83 44.12
N ASN A 47 46.86 28.17 43.05
CA ASN A 47 46.53 27.79 41.67
C ASN A 47 46.42 26.26 41.56
N PHE A 48 45.25 25.77 41.16
CA PHE A 48 44.91 24.34 41.12
C PHE A 48 45.47 23.58 39.89
N PHE A 49 46.28 24.24 39.06
CA PHE A 49 46.80 23.69 37.80
C PHE A 49 48.32 23.84 37.66
N THR A 50 49.10 23.24 38.55
CA THR A 50 50.57 23.11 38.35
C THR A 50 51.14 21.82 38.94
N ARG A 51 50.58 20.65 38.56
CA ARG A 51 51.28 19.37 38.71
C ARG A 51 51.12 18.52 37.44
N PRO A 52 52.22 18.09 36.77
CA PRO A 52 52.11 17.17 35.66
C PRO A 52 51.51 15.87 36.17
N TRP A 53 50.41 15.44 35.56
CA TRP A 53 49.72 14.22 35.98
C TRP A 53 50.63 13.01 35.82
N GLY A 54 50.69 12.18 36.86
CA GLY A 54 51.47 10.95 36.81
C GLY A 54 50.88 9.98 35.78
N ARG A 55 51.71 9.10 35.19
CA ARG A 55 51.27 8.11 34.19
C ARG A 55 50.03 7.30 34.62
N ARG A 56 49.88 7.04 35.93
CA ARG A 56 48.69 6.37 36.50
C ARG A 56 47.42 7.22 36.42
N GLN A 57 47.49 8.53 36.66
CA GLN A 57 46.33 9.43 36.59
C GLN A 57 45.88 9.64 35.15
N ILE A 58 46.84 9.75 34.21
CA ILE A 58 46.56 9.79 32.77
C ILE A 58 45.91 8.48 32.34
N GLY A 59 46.45 7.33 32.77
CA GLY A 59 45.86 6.02 32.48
C GLY A 59 44.41 5.89 32.97
N ILE A 60 44.11 6.31 34.20
CA ILE A 60 42.75 6.27 34.75
C ILE A 60 41.80 7.16 33.94
N LEU A 61 42.23 8.35 33.51
CA LEU A 61 41.37 9.25 32.75
C LEU A 61 41.18 8.82 31.30
N CYS A 62 42.18 8.17 30.69
CA CYS A 62 41.99 7.51 29.40
C CYS A 62 40.98 6.37 29.49
N VAL A 63 41.04 5.56 30.55
CA VAL A 63 40.07 4.47 30.79
C VAL A 63 38.67 5.02 31.05
N LEU A 64 38.52 6.03 31.91
CA LEU A 64 37.23 6.68 32.18
C LEU A 64 36.67 7.38 30.94
N GLY A 65 37.52 8.02 30.13
CA GLY A 65 37.13 8.63 28.85
C GLY A 65 36.68 7.59 27.82
N PHE A 66 37.35 6.43 27.75
CA PHE A 66 36.95 5.32 26.89
C PHE A 66 35.60 4.74 27.30
N PHE A 67 35.39 4.50 28.60
CA PHE A 67 34.08 4.04 29.11
C PHE A 67 32.98 5.10 28.96
N GLY A 68 33.30 6.38 29.12
CA GLY A 68 32.37 7.48 28.87
C GLY A 68 31.94 7.53 27.40
N LEU A 69 32.89 7.40 26.45
CA LEU A 69 32.61 7.36 25.02
C LEU A 69 31.81 6.11 24.62
N ALA A 70 32.17 4.95 25.15
CA ALA A 70 31.44 3.70 24.92
C ALA A 70 30.02 3.78 25.47
N LEU A 71 29.82 4.40 26.64
CA LEU A 71 28.50 4.62 27.23
C LEU A 71 27.69 5.62 26.41
N THR A 72 28.27 6.73 25.91
CA THR A 72 27.56 7.62 24.99
C THR A 72 27.20 6.95 23.67
N ALA A 73 28.08 6.10 23.12
CA ALA A 73 27.74 5.29 21.95
C ALA A 73 26.59 4.34 22.28
N LEU A 74 26.59 3.68 23.44
CA LEU A 74 25.52 2.78 23.85
C LEU A 74 24.22 3.50 24.21
N VAL A 75 24.25 4.74 24.69
CA VAL A 75 23.04 5.50 25.06
C VAL A 75 22.49 6.32 23.88
N ILE A 76 23.29 6.60 22.85
CA ILE A 76 22.83 7.34 21.66
C ILE A 76 22.64 6.39 20.48
N VAL A 77 23.66 5.59 20.14
CA VAL A 77 23.61 4.68 19.00
C VAL A 77 22.64 3.54 19.27
N LEU A 78 22.58 2.98 20.49
CA LEU A 78 21.67 1.87 20.76
C LEU A 78 20.20 2.33 20.65
N PRO A 79 19.73 3.44 21.24
CA PRO A 79 18.38 3.93 20.97
C PRO A 79 18.13 4.33 19.52
N ILE A 80 19.11 4.86 18.79
CA ILE A 80 18.96 5.14 17.34
C ILE A 80 18.90 3.85 16.51
N TYR A 81 19.67 2.84 16.90
CA TYR A 81 19.71 1.52 16.29
C TYR A 81 18.43 0.74 16.60
N PHE A 82 17.96 0.78 17.85
CA PHE A 82 16.69 0.24 18.28
C PHE A 82 15.50 1.01 17.69
N THR A 83 15.57 2.33 17.50
CA THR A 83 14.51 3.07 16.79
C THR A 83 14.61 2.95 15.27
N LYS A 84 15.75 2.53 14.69
CA LYS A 84 15.83 2.14 13.27
C LYS A 84 15.38 0.71 13.01
N ILE A 85 15.63 -0.22 13.94
CA ILE A 85 15.26 -1.64 13.82
C ILE A 85 13.86 -1.92 14.36
N TYR A 86 13.45 -1.26 15.45
CA TYR A 86 12.13 -1.37 16.08
C TYR A 86 11.30 -0.08 15.92
N GLY A 87 11.65 0.74 14.92
CA GLY A 87 10.99 2.01 14.58
C GLY A 87 9.58 1.92 14.03
N PHE A 88 8.91 0.79 14.19
CA PHE A 88 7.46 0.69 14.05
C PHE A 88 6.90 0.78 15.46
N ALA A 89 6.30 1.92 15.77
CA ALA A 89 5.57 2.13 17.01
C ALA A 89 4.70 0.91 17.30
N LYS A 90 4.83 0.37 18.52
CA LYS A 90 4.06 -0.76 19.06
C LYS A 90 2.67 -0.85 18.44
N ASP A 91 2.50 -1.91 17.66
CA ASP A 91 1.30 -2.37 17.00
C ASP A 91 0.07 -2.22 17.88
N THR A 92 -1.00 -1.65 17.31
CA THR A 92 -2.36 -1.92 17.77
C THR A 92 -3.04 -2.97 16.90
N ASP A 93 -2.36 -3.42 15.85
CA ASP A 93 -2.72 -4.62 15.11
C ASP A 93 -1.76 -5.72 15.53
N ASN A 94 -2.05 -6.30 16.69
CA ASN A 94 -1.28 -7.41 17.28
C ASN A 94 -1.35 -8.62 16.33
N TYR A 95 -0.57 -8.61 15.25
CA TYR A 95 -0.57 -9.68 14.26
C TYR A 95 0.16 -10.89 14.81
N TRP A 96 -0.63 -11.87 15.25
CA TRP A 96 -0.16 -13.20 15.54
C TRP A 96 -0.63 -14.09 14.40
N ARG A 97 0.29 -14.74 13.69
CA ARG A 97 -0.10 -15.85 12.80
C ARG A 97 -0.75 -16.92 13.67
N LEU A 98 -2.08 -16.97 13.67
CA LEU A 98 -2.80 -18.05 14.32
C LEU A 98 -2.61 -19.29 13.44
N PRO A 99 -2.10 -20.41 13.99
CA PRO A 99 -2.08 -21.67 13.26
C PRO A 99 -3.52 -22.02 12.87
N GLN A 100 -3.83 -22.04 11.58
CA GLN A 100 -5.14 -22.48 11.11
C GLN A 100 -5.13 -24.01 11.09
N PRO A 101 -5.98 -24.70 11.88
CA PRO A 101 -6.08 -26.15 11.81
C PRO A 101 -6.48 -26.55 10.39
N ASN A 102 -5.68 -27.40 9.73
CA ASN A 102 -5.91 -27.88 8.36
C ASN A 102 -5.69 -26.84 7.25
N GLU A 103 -4.65 -26.02 7.33
CA GLU A 103 -4.20 -25.25 6.14
C GLU A 103 -3.98 -26.18 4.94
N ASP A 104 -4.38 -25.72 3.76
CA ASP A 104 -4.16 -26.47 2.52
C ASP A 104 -2.66 -26.74 2.31
N HIS A 105 -2.33 -27.97 1.90
CA HIS A 105 -0.95 -28.37 1.65
C HIS A 105 -0.27 -27.50 0.58
N SER A 106 -1.05 -26.85 -0.30
CA SER A 106 -0.56 -25.91 -1.32
C SER A 106 0.31 -24.78 -0.76
N TYR A 107 0.10 -24.36 0.49
CA TYR A 107 0.86 -23.28 1.13
C TYR A 107 2.25 -23.69 1.62
N TYR A 108 2.56 -24.99 1.56
CA TYR A 108 3.83 -25.57 1.97
C TYR A 108 4.66 -26.06 0.77
N LEU A 109 4.14 -25.94 -0.45
CA LEU A 109 4.82 -26.30 -1.68
C LEU A 109 5.68 -25.14 -2.16
N GLU A 110 7.00 -25.34 -2.25
CA GLU A 110 7.93 -24.33 -2.79
C GLU A 110 7.65 -23.98 -4.25
N GLU A 111 7.09 -24.91 -5.02
CA GLU A 111 6.74 -24.65 -6.42
C GLU A 111 5.52 -23.71 -6.60
N ASN A 112 4.74 -23.50 -5.55
CA ASN A 112 3.62 -22.53 -5.52
C ASN A 112 4.06 -21.14 -5.06
N ARG A 113 5.35 -20.96 -4.74
CA ARG A 113 5.90 -19.71 -4.23
C ARG A 113 5.72 -18.57 -5.24
N PRO A 114 5.23 -17.39 -4.80
CA PRO A 114 5.23 -16.20 -5.63
C PRO A 114 6.64 -15.81 -6.11
N VAL A 115 6.72 -15.36 -7.36
CA VAL A 115 7.96 -14.92 -8.00
C VAL A 115 8.10 -13.41 -7.81
N PHE A 116 9.27 -12.97 -7.36
CA PHE A 116 9.61 -11.56 -7.29
C PHE A 116 9.64 -10.95 -8.70
N ALA A 117 8.92 -9.85 -8.92
CA ALA A 117 8.83 -9.21 -10.23
C ALA A 117 9.55 -7.87 -10.30
N LEU A 118 9.17 -6.88 -9.47
CA LEU A 118 9.68 -5.51 -9.57
C LEU A 118 9.89 -4.84 -8.20
N VAL A 119 10.90 -3.98 -8.10
CA VAL A 119 11.13 -3.13 -6.92
C VAL A 119 10.23 -1.89 -6.97
N ASN A 120 9.64 -1.51 -5.83
CA ASN A 120 8.88 -0.25 -5.68
C ASN A 120 7.77 -0.10 -6.74
N PHE A 121 6.95 -1.13 -6.86
CA PHE A 121 5.81 -1.19 -7.77
C PHE A 121 4.58 -1.60 -6.96
N PRO A 122 4.02 -0.66 -6.17
CA PRO A 122 2.88 -0.96 -5.30
C PRO A 122 1.58 -0.99 -6.09
N ASP A 123 0.61 -1.69 -5.52
CA ASP A 123 -0.80 -1.70 -5.99
C ASP A 123 -0.94 -2.02 -7.50
N PRO A 124 -0.40 -3.17 -7.98
CA PRO A 124 -0.40 -3.50 -9.40
C PRO A 124 -1.79 -3.83 -9.97
N GLY A 125 -2.33 -2.98 -10.84
CA GLY A 125 -3.43 -3.34 -11.77
C GLY A 125 -2.92 -4.21 -12.91
N LEU A 126 -3.76 -5.05 -13.53
CA LEU A 126 -3.32 -6.10 -14.46
C LEU A 126 -4.26 -6.26 -15.66
N ILE A 127 -3.68 -6.29 -16.87
CA ILE A 127 -4.40 -6.68 -18.08
C ILE A 127 -3.52 -7.54 -19.00
N GLN A 128 -4.14 -8.47 -19.73
CA GLN A 128 -3.50 -9.17 -20.84
C GLN A 128 -4.05 -8.64 -22.17
N HIS A 129 -3.15 -8.36 -23.11
CA HIS A 129 -3.52 -7.96 -24.45
C HIS A 129 -2.52 -8.51 -25.47
N ASN A 130 -3.02 -9.21 -26.50
CA ASN A 130 -2.22 -9.82 -27.57
C ASN A 130 -1.02 -10.65 -27.07
N GLY A 131 -1.22 -11.46 -26.04
CA GLY A 131 -0.19 -12.33 -25.47
C GLY A 131 0.86 -11.62 -24.60
N THR A 132 0.69 -10.32 -24.34
CA THR A 132 1.52 -9.54 -23.43
C THR A 132 0.70 -9.14 -22.20
N TRP A 133 1.29 -9.32 -21.03
CA TRP A 133 0.77 -8.82 -19.76
C TRP A 133 1.28 -7.41 -19.52
N TYR A 134 0.41 -6.56 -19.00
CA TYR A 134 0.68 -5.18 -18.61
C TYR A 134 0.29 -5.02 -17.15
N ALA A 135 1.20 -4.48 -16.34
CA ALA A 135 0.93 -4.10 -14.97
C ALA A 135 1.09 -2.58 -14.82
N TYR A 136 0.18 -1.94 -14.08
CA TYR A 136 0.20 -0.51 -13.79
C TYR A 136 0.32 -0.31 -12.28
N GLY A 137 1.20 0.58 -11.82
CA GLY A 137 1.52 0.70 -10.40
C GLY A 137 1.22 2.09 -9.83
N THR A 138 1.15 2.16 -8.51
CA THR A 138 1.16 3.44 -7.77
C THR A 138 2.44 4.23 -8.06
N ASN A 139 2.31 5.56 -8.14
CA ASN A 139 3.41 6.47 -8.43
C ASN A 139 4.66 6.22 -7.54
N PRO A 140 5.88 6.15 -8.10
CA PRO A 140 7.05 5.64 -7.38
C PRO A 140 7.60 6.58 -6.29
N LYS A 141 7.23 7.88 -6.32
CA LYS A 141 7.69 8.90 -5.38
C LYS A 141 6.52 9.68 -4.79
N LYS A 142 6.17 9.36 -3.54
CA LYS A 142 5.14 10.07 -2.77
C LYS A 142 5.45 11.57 -2.65
N LYS A 143 4.43 12.42 -2.80
CA LYS A 143 4.52 13.89 -2.66
C LYS A 143 5.58 14.57 -3.56
N ASN A 144 5.89 14.00 -4.73
CA ASN A 144 6.79 14.62 -5.70
C ASN A 144 6.02 14.98 -6.99
N PRO A 145 5.89 16.27 -7.36
CA PRO A 145 5.13 16.69 -8.53
C PRO A 145 5.82 16.44 -9.89
N HIS A 146 7.05 15.92 -9.88
CA HIS A 146 7.80 15.56 -11.08
C HIS A 146 7.99 14.04 -11.19
N THR A 147 7.20 13.26 -10.44
CA THR A 147 7.20 11.80 -10.55
C THR A 147 6.35 11.38 -11.74
N ILE A 148 6.69 10.22 -12.32
CA ILE A 148 5.75 9.46 -13.16
C ILE A 148 4.45 9.28 -12.36
N HIS A 149 3.31 9.62 -12.96
CA HIS A 149 2.01 9.45 -12.32
C HIS A 149 1.61 7.97 -12.30
N VAL A 150 1.72 7.28 -13.44
CA VAL A 150 1.42 5.84 -13.54
C VAL A 150 2.56 5.10 -14.24
N PRO A 151 3.46 4.42 -13.48
CA PRO A 151 4.44 3.50 -14.05
C PRO A 151 3.74 2.27 -14.65
N VAL A 152 4.31 1.74 -15.73
CA VAL A 152 3.82 0.53 -16.41
C VAL A 152 4.95 -0.46 -16.64
N ALA A 153 4.66 -1.74 -16.47
CA ALA A 153 5.58 -2.84 -16.75
C ALA A 153 4.92 -3.90 -17.63
N THR A 154 5.73 -4.65 -18.38
CA THR A 154 5.24 -5.69 -19.30
C THR A 154 5.95 -7.02 -19.13
N SER A 155 5.24 -8.11 -19.40
CA SER A 155 5.79 -9.47 -19.44
C SER A 155 5.10 -10.33 -20.49
N THR A 156 5.82 -11.21 -21.17
CA THR A 156 5.25 -12.20 -22.11
C THR A 156 5.09 -13.59 -21.49
N ASP A 157 5.70 -13.83 -20.32
CA ASP A 157 5.73 -15.12 -19.65
C ASP A 157 5.19 -15.08 -18.21
N PHE A 158 4.78 -13.90 -17.75
CA PHE A 158 4.30 -13.59 -16.39
C PHE A 158 5.34 -13.74 -15.27
N ILE A 159 6.59 -14.07 -15.63
CA ILE A 159 7.70 -14.29 -14.71
C ILE A 159 8.71 -13.16 -14.82
N ASN A 160 9.16 -12.87 -16.04
CA ASN A 160 10.13 -11.84 -16.32
C ASN A 160 9.40 -10.55 -16.70
N TRP A 161 9.48 -9.54 -15.82
CA TRP A 161 8.82 -8.26 -16.00
C TRP A 161 9.83 -7.17 -16.36
N THR A 162 9.48 -6.37 -17.37
CA THR A 162 10.26 -5.20 -17.80
C THR A 162 9.49 -3.93 -17.43
N LEU A 163 10.07 -3.11 -16.56
CA LEU A 163 9.55 -1.77 -16.27
C LEU A 163 9.86 -0.84 -17.44
N HIS A 164 8.88 -0.05 -17.89
CA HIS A 164 9.10 1.02 -18.86
C HIS A 164 9.64 2.24 -18.13
N GLU A 165 10.96 2.28 -17.94
CA GLU A 165 11.66 3.37 -17.26
C GLU A 165 11.40 4.72 -17.94
N ASP A 166 11.25 5.77 -17.14
CA ASP A 166 10.95 7.15 -17.58
C ASP A 166 9.69 7.31 -18.45
N TYR A 167 8.83 6.28 -18.52
CA TYR A 167 7.55 6.33 -19.21
C TYR A 167 6.40 6.55 -18.22
N ASP A 168 5.54 7.51 -18.54
CA ASP A 168 4.31 7.78 -17.81
C ASP A 168 3.11 7.39 -18.66
N ALA A 169 2.35 6.38 -18.22
CA ALA A 169 1.14 5.97 -18.92
C ALA A 169 0.07 7.08 -18.86
N MET A 170 0.08 7.94 -17.85
CA MET A 170 -0.85 9.06 -17.69
C MET A 170 -0.06 10.39 -17.54
N PRO A 171 0.51 10.92 -18.65
CA PRO A 171 1.47 12.03 -18.60
C PRO A 171 0.82 13.41 -18.35
N THR A 172 -0.51 13.48 -18.36
CA THR A 172 -1.31 14.69 -18.09
C THR A 172 -2.26 14.44 -16.93
N LEU A 173 -2.82 15.50 -16.35
CA LEU A 173 -3.68 15.44 -15.18
C LEU A 173 -5.02 16.12 -15.44
N GLY A 174 -6.06 15.63 -14.77
CA GLY A 174 -7.35 16.30 -14.71
C GLY A 174 -7.27 17.59 -13.88
N THR A 175 -8.14 18.55 -14.14
CA THR A 175 -8.13 19.83 -13.41
C THR A 175 -8.55 19.73 -11.94
N TRP A 176 -9.08 18.59 -11.50
CA TRP A 176 -9.60 18.36 -10.15
C TRP A 176 -8.57 17.83 -9.14
N GLU A 177 -7.41 17.36 -9.62
CA GLU A 177 -6.43 16.62 -8.82
C GLU A 177 -5.08 17.35 -8.71
N LYS A 178 -4.37 17.02 -7.62
CA LYS A 178 -3.02 17.49 -7.38
C LYS A 178 -2.04 16.76 -8.27
N LYS A 179 -0.89 17.39 -8.48
CA LYS A 179 0.26 16.79 -9.19
C LYS A 179 0.98 15.67 -8.43
N VAL A 180 0.41 15.12 -7.37
CA VAL A 180 1.06 14.13 -6.49
C VAL A 180 0.09 13.03 -6.12
N ASN A 181 0.64 11.86 -5.75
CA ASN A 181 -0.10 10.79 -5.10
C ASN A 181 -1.20 10.17 -5.96
N HIS A 182 -0.81 9.66 -7.13
CA HIS A 182 -1.66 8.86 -8.03
C HIS A 182 -1.50 7.39 -7.68
N TRP A 183 -2.57 6.75 -7.20
CA TRP A 183 -2.51 5.44 -6.56
C TRP A 183 -3.40 4.40 -7.24
N ALA A 184 -2.97 3.14 -7.15
CA ALA A 184 -3.70 1.93 -7.51
C ALA A 184 -4.44 2.02 -8.86
N PRO A 185 -3.71 2.27 -9.97
CA PRO A 185 -4.33 2.31 -11.28
C PRO A 185 -4.68 0.90 -11.78
N ASP A 186 -5.85 0.75 -12.38
CA ASP A 186 -6.27 -0.49 -13.04
C ASP A 186 -7.02 -0.22 -14.35
N VAL A 187 -6.95 -1.15 -15.30
CA VAL A 187 -7.26 -0.89 -16.72
C VAL A 187 -8.18 -1.95 -17.30
N ILE A 188 -9.18 -1.50 -18.08
CA ILE A 188 -10.03 -2.38 -18.90
C ILE A 188 -10.08 -1.93 -20.35
N GLN A 189 -10.23 -2.89 -21.26
CA GLN A 189 -10.47 -2.62 -22.67
C GLN A 189 -11.96 -2.43 -22.97
N ARG A 190 -12.28 -1.38 -23.72
CA ARG A 190 -13.60 -1.08 -24.30
C ARG A 190 -13.80 -1.83 -25.62
N ASP A 191 -15.06 -1.89 -26.05
CA ASP A 191 -15.46 -2.59 -27.28
C ASP A 191 -14.92 -1.93 -28.55
N ASP A 192 -14.61 -0.63 -28.50
CA ASP A 192 -13.95 0.11 -29.59
C ASP A 192 -12.42 -0.08 -29.61
N GLY A 193 -11.90 -0.97 -28.76
CA GLY A 193 -10.48 -1.30 -28.67
C GLY A 193 -9.64 -0.31 -27.86
N LYS A 194 -10.21 0.81 -27.40
CA LYS A 194 -9.55 1.74 -26.46
C LYS A 194 -9.53 1.15 -25.06
N PHE A 195 -8.73 1.76 -24.19
CA PHE A 195 -8.56 1.36 -22.81
C PHE A 195 -9.01 2.49 -21.88
N VAL A 196 -9.63 2.13 -20.77
CA VAL A 196 -9.96 3.04 -19.67
C VAL A 196 -9.13 2.64 -18.47
N MET A 197 -8.37 3.61 -17.95
CA MET A 197 -7.65 3.52 -16.69
C MET A 197 -8.47 4.19 -15.61
N TYR A 198 -8.67 3.50 -14.50
CA TYR A 198 -9.23 4.05 -13.27
C TYR A 198 -8.09 4.19 -12.27
N TYR A 199 -8.07 5.25 -11.49
CA TYR A 199 -6.99 5.50 -10.55
C TYR A 199 -7.49 6.38 -9.40
N SER A 200 -6.72 6.47 -8.32
CA SER A 200 -6.99 7.37 -7.20
C SER A 200 -6.15 8.63 -7.32
N GLY A 201 -6.77 9.82 -7.35
CA GLY A 201 -6.08 11.11 -7.37
C GLY A 201 -6.34 11.91 -6.10
N GLU A 202 -5.31 12.57 -5.55
CA GLU A 202 -5.48 13.47 -4.39
C GLU A 202 -6.20 14.74 -4.84
N ALA A 203 -7.39 15.00 -4.31
CA ALA A 203 -8.23 16.08 -4.80
C ALA A 203 -7.69 17.47 -4.40
N GLU A 204 -7.68 18.41 -5.35
CA GLU A 204 -7.16 19.77 -5.16
C GLU A 204 -7.93 20.52 -4.06
N ASN A 205 -9.25 20.33 -4.02
CA ASN A 205 -10.16 21.06 -3.14
C ASN A 205 -10.72 20.22 -1.99
N TYR A 206 -10.05 19.12 -1.62
CA TYR A 206 -10.51 18.25 -0.53
C TYR A 206 -9.37 17.75 0.37
N GLY A 207 -8.46 18.65 0.74
CA GLY A 207 -7.39 18.30 1.69
C GLY A 207 -6.47 17.23 1.13
N SER A 208 -6.19 16.18 1.91
CA SER A 208 -5.41 15.01 1.45
C SER A 208 -6.28 13.79 1.15
N HIS A 209 -7.57 14.02 0.90
CA HIS A 209 -8.50 12.97 0.48
C HIS A 209 -8.37 12.72 -1.01
N HIS A 210 -8.64 11.47 -1.38
CA HIS A 210 -8.59 11.02 -2.75
C HIS A 210 -9.99 10.82 -3.31
N CYS A 211 -10.11 10.96 -4.63
CA CYS A 211 -11.28 10.55 -5.39
C CYS A 211 -10.84 9.58 -6.48
N VAL A 212 -11.80 8.82 -7.04
CA VAL A 212 -11.56 7.96 -8.20
C VAL A 212 -11.64 8.80 -9.47
N GLY A 213 -10.56 8.81 -10.25
CA GLY A 213 -10.46 9.39 -11.60
C GLY A 213 -10.60 8.33 -12.68
N VAL A 214 -10.80 8.81 -13.92
CA VAL A 214 -10.77 7.99 -15.14
C VAL A 214 -9.91 8.68 -16.20
N ALA A 215 -9.17 7.88 -16.95
CA ALA A 215 -8.37 8.34 -18.09
C ALA A 215 -8.51 7.38 -19.27
N ILE A 216 -8.62 7.92 -20.48
CA ILE A 216 -8.90 7.15 -21.69
C ILE A 216 -7.65 7.12 -22.58
N SER A 217 -7.30 5.95 -23.09
CA SER A 217 -6.19 5.84 -24.03
C SER A 217 -6.48 6.61 -25.33
N THR A 218 -5.46 7.28 -25.86
CA THR A 218 -5.56 7.99 -27.14
C THR A 218 -5.80 7.05 -28.34
N GLY A 219 -5.35 5.79 -28.24
CA GLY A 219 -5.52 4.75 -29.25
C GLY A 219 -5.79 3.37 -28.64
N THR A 220 -5.42 2.31 -29.35
CA THR A 220 -5.67 0.91 -28.97
C THR A 220 -4.44 0.22 -28.35
N SER A 221 -3.53 1.01 -27.75
CA SER A 221 -2.37 0.47 -27.04
C SER A 221 -2.65 0.44 -25.53
N PRO A 222 -2.45 -0.69 -24.84
CA PRO A 222 -2.52 -0.74 -23.38
C PRO A 222 -1.49 0.17 -22.70
N LEU A 223 -0.40 0.55 -23.37
CA LEU A 223 0.57 1.50 -22.81
C LEU A 223 0.01 2.93 -22.69
N GLY A 224 -1.11 3.24 -23.37
CA GLY A 224 -1.61 4.61 -23.46
C GLY A 224 -0.95 5.39 -24.61
N PRO A 225 -0.68 6.70 -24.44
CA PRO A 225 -0.94 7.49 -23.23
C PRO A 225 -2.44 7.62 -22.93
N TYR A 226 -2.76 7.69 -21.65
CA TYR A 226 -4.09 7.91 -21.10
C TYR A 226 -4.31 9.38 -20.79
N ILE A 227 -5.43 9.92 -21.24
CA ILE A 227 -5.84 11.32 -21.00
C ILE A 227 -6.94 11.32 -19.94
N PRO A 228 -6.70 11.92 -18.76
CA PRO A 228 -7.68 11.97 -17.68
C PRO A 228 -8.82 12.93 -17.99
N GLU A 229 -9.98 12.60 -17.45
CA GLU A 229 -11.14 13.49 -17.44
C GLU A 229 -10.97 14.63 -16.42
N ASP A 230 -11.61 15.76 -16.70
CA ASP A 230 -11.56 16.96 -15.85
C ASP A 230 -12.39 16.87 -14.56
N LYS A 231 -13.08 15.75 -14.34
CA LYS A 231 -13.87 15.49 -13.13
C LYS A 231 -13.59 14.08 -12.62
N PRO A 232 -13.60 13.87 -11.30
CA PRO A 232 -13.54 12.52 -10.75
C PRO A 232 -14.81 11.74 -11.10
N LEU A 233 -14.67 10.44 -11.34
CA LEU A 233 -15.77 9.51 -11.52
C LEU A 233 -16.57 9.33 -10.22
N ALA A 234 -15.87 9.21 -9.09
CA ALA A 234 -16.49 9.04 -7.79
C ALA A 234 -15.71 9.77 -6.69
N CYS A 235 -16.42 10.59 -5.90
CA CYS A 235 -15.89 11.18 -4.68
C CYS A 235 -16.94 11.19 -3.57
N PRO A 236 -17.17 10.06 -2.88
CA PRO A 236 -18.16 9.99 -1.81
C PRO A 236 -17.62 10.64 -0.53
N HIS A 237 -17.80 11.95 -0.38
CA HIS A 237 -17.33 12.71 0.80
C HIS A 237 -17.85 12.16 2.14
N LYS A 238 -19.02 11.50 2.14
CA LYS A 238 -19.56 10.79 3.33
C LYS A 238 -18.63 9.69 3.86
N HIS A 239 -17.75 9.17 3.00
CA HIS A 239 -16.74 8.17 3.32
C HIS A 239 -15.32 8.77 3.27
N GLY A 240 -15.15 10.09 3.28
CA GLY A 240 -13.80 10.69 3.20
C GLY A 240 -13.16 10.58 1.81
N GLY A 241 -13.94 10.34 0.76
CA GLY A 241 -13.44 10.12 -0.59
C GLY A 241 -13.45 8.65 -1.00
N ALA A 242 -12.72 8.32 -2.06
CA ALA A 242 -12.62 6.97 -2.60
C ALA A 242 -11.25 6.70 -3.19
N ILE A 243 -10.80 5.44 -3.06
CA ILE A 243 -9.53 4.94 -3.59
C ILE A 243 -9.68 3.51 -4.14
N ASP A 244 -8.59 3.04 -4.73
CA ASP A 244 -8.38 1.67 -5.21
C ASP A 244 -9.48 1.18 -6.16
N PRO A 245 -9.69 1.86 -7.29
CA PRO A 245 -10.66 1.40 -8.27
C PRO A 245 -10.13 0.18 -9.05
N SER A 246 -11.00 -0.80 -9.28
CA SER A 246 -10.76 -1.89 -10.21
C SER A 246 -11.97 -2.08 -11.14
N PRO A 247 -11.78 -2.14 -12.47
CA PRO A 247 -12.86 -2.34 -13.42
C PRO A 247 -13.26 -3.81 -13.55
N PHE A 248 -14.56 -4.04 -13.71
CA PHE A 248 -15.13 -5.37 -13.95
C PHE A 248 -16.09 -5.32 -15.13
N ARG A 249 -16.11 -6.36 -15.96
CA ARG A 249 -17.10 -6.55 -17.03
C ARG A 249 -17.85 -7.85 -16.77
N ASP A 250 -19.17 -7.75 -16.62
CA ASP A 250 -20.02 -8.92 -16.43
C ASP A 250 -20.30 -9.64 -17.77
N THR A 251 -20.86 -10.84 -17.68
CA THR A 251 -21.21 -11.74 -18.80
C THR A 251 -22.20 -11.13 -19.80
N ASP A 252 -23.02 -10.18 -19.39
CA ASP A 252 -23.93 -9.44 -20.27
C ASP A 252 -23.26 -8.24 -20.98
N GLY A 253 -21.98 -8.01 -20.71
CA GLY A 253 -21.19 -6.91 -21.26
C GLY A 253 -21.27 -5.61 -20.44
N THR A 254 -22.08 -5.57 -19.38
CA THR A 254 -22.20 -4.41 -18.50
C THR A 254 -20.86 -4.13 -17.82
N LEU A 255 -20.46 -2.86 -17.82
CA LEU A 255 -19.26 -2.39 -17.18
C LEU A 255 -19.56 -1.94 -15.77
N TYR A 256 -18.66 -2.27 -14.86
CA TYR A 256 -18.65 -1.84 -13.49
C TYR A 256 -17.27 -1.33 -13.11
N VAL A 257 -17.21 -0.46 -12.12
CA VAL A 257 -16.00 -0.21 -11.35
C VAL A 257 -16.30 -0.47 -9.87
N VAL A 258 -15.46 -1.28 -9.24
CA VAL A 258 -15.47 -1.48 -7.80
C VAL A 258 -14.40 -0.59 -7.18
N TYR A 259 -14.68 0.01 -6.02
CA TYR A 259 -13.71 0.86 -5.32
C TYR A 259 -14.00 0.90 -3.82
N LYS A 260 -12.99 1.33 -3.04
CA LYS A 260 -13.13 1.58 -1.60
C LYS A 260 -13.68 2.99 -1.37
N GLY A 261 -14.70 3.11 -0.52
CA GLY A 261 -14.95 4.37 0.19
C GLY A 261 -13.92 4.53 1.31
N ASP A 262 -13.14 5.62 1.29
CA ASP A 262 -11.94 5.78 2.13
C ASP A 262 -12.26 6.19 3.58
N GLY A 263 -13.19 5.48 4.21
CA GLY A 263 -13.77 5.84 5.51
C GLY A 263 -12.72 5.97 6.60
N ASN A 264 -11.63 5.21 6.51
CA ASN A 264 -10.53 5.29 7.46
C ASN A 264 -9.84 6.66 7.45
N SER A 265 -9.89 7.42 6.36
CA SER A 265 -9.37 8.80 6.31
C SER A 265 -10.09 9.77 7.25
N VAL A 266 -11.36 9.48 7.59
CA VAL A 266 -12.19 10.25 8.53
C VAL A 266 -12.48 9.49 9.83
N GLY A 267 -11.76 8.39 10.07
CA GLY A 267 -11.86 7.58 11.27
C GLY A 267 -11.16 8.20 12.49
N ARG A 268 -10.75 7.35 13.43
CA ARG A 268 -10.20 7.77 14.73
C ARG A 268 -8.92 7.03 15.08
N GLY A 269 -7.77 7.64 14.79
CA GLY A 269 -6.46 7.28 15.33
C GLY A 269 -6.01 5.83 15.09
N GLY A 270 -4.83 5.49 15.62
CA GLY A 270 -4.21 4.19 15.35
C GLY A 270 -3.71 4.07 13.90
N ASN A 271 -3.40 2.84 13.50
CA ASN A 271 -2.92 2.54 12.16
C ASN A 271 -4.03 2.81 11.13
N CYS A 272 -3.67 3.48 10.04
CA CYS A 272 -4.60 3.93 9.00
C CYS A 272 -5.78 4.78 9.51
N ASN A 273 -5.65 5.41 10.69
CA ASN A 273 -6.64 6.33 11.27
C ASN A 273 -8.04 5.72 11.48
N ASN A 274 -8.18 4.42 11.74
CA ASN A 274 -9.48 3.82 12.07
C ASN A 274 -9.42 2.69 13.10
N SER A 275 -8.41 2.68 13.97
CA SER A 275 -8.24 1.60 14.96
C SER A 275 -8.82 1.93 16.35
N LYS A 276 -9.22 3.19 16.64
CA LYS A 276 -9.86 3.53 17.92
C LYS A 276 -11.37 3.54 17.79
N LYS A 277 -12.04 2.84 18.69
CA LYS A 277 -13.50 2.74 18.71
C LYS A 277 -14.19 4.09 19.02
N PRO A 278 -15.42 4.30 18.51
CA PRO A 278 -16.06 3.50 17.46
C PRO A 278 -15.34 3.70 16.12
N VAL A 279 -15.07 2.56 15.46
CA VAL A 279 -14.53 2.52 14.10
C VAL A 279 -15.63 2.96 13.13
N VAL A 280 -15.24 3.58 12.02
CA VAL A 280 -16.18 4.00 10.97
C VAL A 280 -16.21 2.98 9.83
N SER A 281 -17.34 2.92 9.12
CA SER A 281 -17.52 2.08 7.93
C SER A 281 -16.46 2.40 6.87
N VAL A 282 -15.92 1.36 6.24
CA VAL A 282 -14.98 1.43 5.12
C VAL A 282 -15.53 0.49 4.04
N PRO A 283 -16.50 0.98 3.24
CA PRO A 283 -17.24 0.13 2.33
C PRO A 283 -16.50 -0.14 1.03
N ILE A 284 -16.69 -1.33 0.47
CA ILE A 284 -16.46 -1.59 -0.96
C ILE A 284 -17.75 -1.27 -1.71
N LEU A 285 -17.65 -0.37 -2.67
CA LEU A 285 -18.74 0.17 -3.47
C LEU A 285 -18.60 -0.30 -4.92
N LEU A 286 -19.71 -0.63 -5.55
CA LEU A 286 -19.81 -1.07 -6.94
C LEU A 286 -20.66 -0.06 -7.71
N GLN A 287 -20.05 0.57 -8.73
CA GLN A 287 -20.72 1.52 -9.62
C GLN A 287 -20.92 0.88 -10.98
N GLU A 288 -22.17 0.83 -11.44
CA GLU A 288 -22.50 0.47 -12.82
C GLU A 288 -22.15 1.61 -13.78
N LEU A 289 -21.66 1.26 -14.97
CA LEU A 289 -21.22 2.18 -16.00
C LEU A 289 -21.91 1.86 -17.32
N LYS A 290 -22.09 2.89 -18.17
CA LYS A 290 -22.42 2.67 -19.58
C LYS A 290 -21.26 1.98 -20.31
N SER A 291 -21.51 1.56 -21.54
CA SER A 291 -20.50 0.91 -22.41
C SER A 291 -19.28 1.80 -22.74
N ASP A 292 -19.33 3.09 -22.46
CA ASP A 292 -18.17 3.99 -22.56
C ASP A 292 -17.14 3.80 -21.43
N GLY A 293 -17.52 3.08 -20.35
CA GLY A 293 -16.67 2.84 -19.18
C GLY A 293 -16.39 4.08 -18.34
N ILE A 294 -17.12 5.18 -18.53
CA ILE A 294 -16.87 6.42 -17.78
C ILE A 294 -18.16 7.10 -17.30
N THR A 295 -19.31 6.76 -17.88
CA THR A 295 -20.60 7.35 -17.47
C THR A 295 -21.30 6.46 -16.46
N SER A 296 -21.41 6.93 -15.22
CA SER A 296 -22.14 6.24 -14.14
C SER A 296 -23.62 6.02 -14.45
N VAL A 297 -24.13 4.85 -14.08
CA VAL A 297 -25.55 4.48 -14.11
C VAL A 297 -26.04 4.30 -12.68
N GLY A 298 -26.95 5.18 -12.25
CA GLY A 298 -27.50 5.16 -10.91
C GLY A 298 -26.47 5.40 -9.81
N GLU A 299 -26.89 5.16 -8.56
CA GLU A 299 -26.03 5.28 -7.37
C GLU A 299 -25.21 4.01 -7.15
N PRO A 300 -23.97 4.13 -6.62
CA PRO A 300 -23.16 2.97 -6.30
C PRO A 300 -23.77 2.15 -5.16
N VAL A 301 -23.64 0.83 -5.24
CA VAL A 301 -24.14 -0.10 -4.22
C VAL A 301 -23.00 -0.60 -3.34
N LYS A 302 -23.23 -0.71 -2.03
CA LYS A 302 -22.27 -1.33 -1.10
C LYS A 302 -22.34 -2.85 -1.22
N ILE A 303 -21.21 -3.49 -1.50
CA ILE A 303 -21.11 -4.95 -1.66
C ILE A 303 -20.33 -5.63 -0.52
N LEU A 304 -19.46 -4.90 0.17
CA LEU A 304 -18.72 -5.35 1.35
C LEU A 304 -18.47 -4.15 2.29
N ASP A 305 -18.25 -4.40 3.57
CA ASP A 305 -17.84 -3.42 4.58
C ASP A 305 -17.01 -4.14 5.64
N ILE A 306 -16.17 -3.42 6.38
CA ILE A 306 -15.33 -4.02 7.45
C ILE A 306 -16.17 -4.83 8.45
N ASP A 307 -15.62 -5.95 8.92
CA ASP A 307 -16.09 -6.66 10.10
C ASP A 307 -14.96 -6.85 11.14
N ASP A 308 -15.23 -7.62 12.20
CA ASP A 308 -14.29 -7.85 13.29
C ASP A 308 -12.99 -8.58 12.84
N THR A 309 -12.93 -9.10 11.61
CA THR A 309 -11.78 -9.81 11.05
C THR A 309 -10.87 -8.97 10.16
N ASP A 310 -11.25 -7.72 9.85
CA ASP A 310 -10.55 -6.90 8.84
C ASP A 310 -9.64 -5.81 9.44
N GLY A 311 -9.66 -5.62 10.77
CA GLY A 311 -8.93 -4.52 11.40
C GLY A 311 -9.52 -3.13 11.03
N PRO A 312 -8.69 -2.09 10.78
CA PRO A 312 -9.19 -0.73 10.56
C PRO A 312 -9.84 -0.50 9.19
N LEU A 313 -9.63 -1.37 8.19
CA LEU A 313 -10.09 -1.15 6.82
C LEU A 313 -10.13 -2.44 5.99
N VAL A 314 -10.92 -2.41 4.92
CA VAL A 314 -10.76 -3.24 3.71
C VAL A 314 -10.45 -2.32 2.54
N GLU A 315 -9.62 -2.75 1.59
CA GLU A 315 -9.19 -1.96 0.42
C GLU A 315 -8.75 -2.82 -0.77
N ALA A 316 -8.27 -2.20 -1.85
CA ALA A 316 -7.85 -2.89 -3.08
C ALA A 316 -8.83 -3.99 -3.57
N PRO A 317 -10.10 -3.66 -3.82
CA PRO A 317 -11.07 -4.62 -4.32
C PRO A 317 -10.75 -5.02 -5.77
N ASP A 318 -10.93 -6.30 -6.10
CA ASP A 318 -10.87 -6.81 -7.46
C ASP A 318 -11.90 -7.96 -7.62
N ILE A 319 -12.62 -7.99 -8.74
CA ILE A 319 -13.74 -8.93 -8.96
C ILE A 319 -13.42 -9.89 -10.10
N LEU A 320 -13.55 -11.18 -9.80
CA LEU A 320 -13.50 -12.25 -10.79
C LEU A 320 -14.83 -12.99 -10.85
N LEU A 321 -15.34 -13.23 -12.06
CA LEU A 321 -16.45 -14.14 -12.30
C LEU A 321 -15.92 -15.43 -12.91
N THR A 322 -16.20 -16.55 -12.25
CA THR A 322 -15.80 -17.88 -12.71
C THR A 322 -16.87 -18.54 -13.57
N GLU A 323 -16.47 -19.54 -14.38
CA GLU A 323 -17.37 -20.24 -15.32
C GLU A 323 -18.59 -20.89 -14.63
N ASP A 324 -18.50 -21.22 -13.34
CA ASP A 324 -19.60 -21.80 -12.56
C ASP A 324 -20.57 -20.76 -11.99
N GLY A 325 -20.43 -19.49 -12.40
CA GLY A 325 -21.27 -18.38 -11.98
C GLY A 325 -20.98 -17.87 -10.56
N THR A 326 -19.79 -18.15 -10.01
CA THR A 326 -19.36 -17.60 -8.73
C THR A 326 -18.56 -16.32 -8.93
N TYR A 327 -18.98 -15.26 -8.27
CA TYR A 327 -18.22 -14.02 -8.12
C TYR A 327 -17.28 -14.16 -6.92
N TYR A 328 -16.00 -13.92 -7.15
CA TYR A 328 -14.99 -13.76 -6.11
C TYR A 328 -14.61 -12.29 -6.03
N LEU A 329 -14.66 -11.73 -4.82
CA LEU A 329 -14.14 -10.40 -4.50
C LEU A 329 -12.84 -10.59 -3.74
N PHE A 330 -11.72 -10.27 -4.36
CA PHE A 330 -10.44 -10.11 -3.70
C PHE A 330 -10.40 -8.73 -3.05
N PHE A 331 -9.74 -8.63 -1.90
CA PHE A 331 -9.53 -7.38 -1.20
C PHE A 331 -8.34 -7.52 -0.25
N SER A 332 -7.74 -6.40 0.13
CA SER A 332 -6.78 -6.37 1.23
C SER A 332 -7.50 -6.02 2.53
N SER A 333 -7.08 -6.64 3.63
CA SER A 333 -7.57 -6.31 4.97
C SER A 333 -6.41 -5.86 5.87
N HIS A 334 -6.73 -5.20 6.98
CA HIS A 334 -5.80 -4.52 7.89
C HIS A 334 -5.11 -3.30 7.28
N CYS A 335 -4.23 -2.64 8.03
CA CYS A 335 -3.54 -1.44 7.56
C CYS A 335 -2.25 -1.79 6.81
N TYR A 336 -2.03 -1.17 5.64
CA TYR A 336 -0.86 -1.40 4.78
C TYR A 336 0.53 -1.18 5.46
N VAL A 337 0.58 -0.46 6.58
CA VAL A 337 1.83 -0.25 7.37
C VAL A 337 2.08 -1.33 8.43
N SER A 338 1.14 -2.26 8.60
CA SER A 338 1.19 -3.32 9.60
C SER A 338 1.51 -4.68 8.97
N LEU A 339 2.07 -5.59 9.77
CA LEU A 339 2.26 -6.99 9.33
C LEU A 339 0.94 -7.76 9.21
N GLY A 340 -0.16 -7.23 9.72
CA GLY A 340 -1.50 -7.80 9.54
C GLY A 340 -2.04 -7.66 8.13
N TYR A 341 -1.48 -6.76 7.31
CA TYR A 341 -1.92 -6.56 5.93
C TYR A 341 -1.81 -7.86 5.13
N ASN A 342 -2.91 -8.23 4.48
CA ASN A 342 -3.04 -9.51 3.79
C ASN A 342 -3.94 -9.39 2.56
N VAL A 343 -3.80 -10.32 1.62
CA VAL A 343 -4.75 -10.53 0.52
C VAL A 343 -5.80 -11.52 1.01
N LYS A 344 -7.07 -11.11 1.04
CA LYS A 344 -8.22 -11.92 1.39
C LYS A 344 -9.18 -12.00 0.20
N TYR A 345 -10.15 -12.90 0.30
CA TYR A 345 -11.21 -13.00 -0.69
C TYR A 345 -12.54 -13.38 -0.03
N ALA A 346 -13.62 -13.09 -0.73
CA ALA A 346 -14.96 -13.52 -0.42
C ALA A 346 -15.67 -13.97 -1.69
N HIS A 347 -16.71 -14.79 -1.57
CA HIS A 347 -17.46 -15.31 -2.72
C HIS A 347 -18.96 -15.07 -2.61
N SER A 348 -19.64 -14.98 -3.75
CA SER A 348 -21.09 -14.80 -3.87
C SER A 348 -21.60 -15.42 -5.17
N LYS A 349 -22.88 -15.82 -5.21
CA LYS A 349 -23.59 -16.21 -6.46
C LYS A 349 -24.24 -15.02 -7.18
N THR A 350 -24.12 -13.83 -6.62
CA THR A 350 -24.64 -12.57 -7.15
C THR A 350 -23.58 -11.48 -7.03
N LEU A 351 -23.39 -10.69 -8.09
CA LEU A 351 -22.40 -9.60 -8.12
C LEU A 351 -22.56 -8.60 -6.95
N LYS A 352 -23.81 -8.35 -6.54
CA LYS A 352 -24.13 -7.40 -5.45
C LYS A 352 -24.10 -8.03 -4.04
N GLY A 353 -23.63 -9.27 -3.93
CA GLY A 353 -23.58 -10.01 -2.67
C GLY A 353 -24.93 -10.62 -2.23
N PRO A 354 -25.00 -11.15 -1.00
CA PRO A 354 -23.99 -11.05 0.05
C PRO A 354 -22.74 -11.88 -0.22
N TYR A 355 -21.57 -11.32 0.11
CA TYR A 355 -20.28 -12.00 0.00
C TYR A 355 -19.93 -12.77 1.29
N ILE A 356 -19.48 -14.01 1.16
CA ILE A 356 -19.02 -14.87 2.24
C ILE A 356 -17.48 -14.87 2.23
N ARG A 357 -16.86 -14.31 3.28
CA ARG A 357 -15.40 -14.25 3.43
C ARG A 357 -14.81 -15.66 3.58
N ALA A 358 -13.63 -15.87 3.00
CA ALA A 358 -12.82 -17.02 3.32
C ALA A 358 -12.23 -16.90 4.74
N ASP A 359 -12.14 -18.02 5.44
CA ASP A 359 -11.58 -18.08 6.80
C ASP A 359 -10.08 -17.75 6.82
N ARG A 360 -9.32 -18.31 5.87
CA ARG A 360 -7.90 -18.03 5.66
C ARG A 360 -7.75 -16.95 4.59
N PRO A 361 -6.97 -15.87 4.83
CA PRO A 361 -6.49 -15.01 3.74
C PRO A 361 -5.82 -15.86 2.64
N LEU A 362 -5.80 -15.37 1.40
CA LEU A 362 -5.07 -16.03 0.31
C LEU A 362 -3.56 -15.91 0.51
N LEU A 363 -3.08 -14.72 0.91
CA LEU A 363 -1.68 -14.44 1.20
C LEU A 363 -1.60 -13.59 2.47
N GLN A 364 -0.69 -13.94 3.38
CA GLN A 364 -0.46 -13.21 4.63
C GLN A 364 1.02 -13.19 5.00
N THR A 365 1.39 -12.33 5.97
CA THR A 365 2.77 -12.29 6.47
C THR A 365 3.22 -13.67 6.98
N GLY A 366 4.38 -14.12 6.49
CA GLY A 366 4.99 -15.41 6.78
C GLY A 366 4.85 -16.44 5.67
N ASP A 367 3.88 -16.30 4.76
CA ASP A 367 3.75 -17.17 3.59
C ASP A 367 4.97 -16.97 2.68
N TRP A 368 5.80 -18.01 2.50
CA TRP A 368 7.08 -17.97 1.77
C TRP A 368 8.01 -16.77 2.13
N GLY A 369 7.90 -16.27 3.37
CA GLY A 369 8.67 -15.11 3.83
C GLY A 369 8.18 -13.76 3.33
N LEU A 370 6.94 -13.67 2.81
CA LEU A 370 6.29 -12.40 2.50
C LEU A 370 6.01 -11.60 3.78
N GLU A 371 6.07 -10.28 3.66
CA GLU A 371 5.69 -9.33 4.70
C GLU A 371 4.62 -8.39 4.15
N ALA A 372 3.47 -8.30 4.83
CA ALA A 372 2.36 -7.43 4.47
C ALA A 372 1.93 -7.53 2.98
N PRO A 373 1.62 -8.73 2.45
CA PRO A 373 1.13 -8.85 1.07
C PRO A 373 -0.25 -8.21 0.90
N GLY A 374 -0.49 -7.51 -0.21
CA GLY A 374 -1.79 -6.88 -0.50
C GLY A 374 -1.84 -6.21 -1.88
N GLY A 375 -2.88 -5.43 -2.13
CA GLY A 375 -3.08 -4.72 -3.41
C GLY A 375 -3.10 -5.66 -4.61
N ALA A 376 -3.88 -6.74 -4.54
CA ALA A 376 -3.83 -7.81 -5.52
C ALA A 376 -4.85 -7.62 -6.65
N THR A 377 -4.44 -7.98 -7.87
CA THR A 377 -5.30 -8.04 -9.07
C THR A 377 -5.13 -9.40 -9.73
N VAL A 378 -6.23 -10.03 -10.12
CA VAL A 378 -6.23 -11.34 -10.80
C VAL A 378 -6.47 -11.20 -12.30
N SER A 379 -5.95 -12.16 -13.07
CA SER A 379 -6.26 -12.24 -14.49
C SER A 379 -7.72 -12.64 -14.70
N THR A 380 -8.29 -12.22 -15.83
CA THR A 380 -9.69 -12.52 -16.21
C THR A 380 -9.99 -14.01 -16.33
N ASP A 381 -8.98 -14.84 -16.62
CA ASP A 381 -9.11 -16.30 -16.67
C ASP A 381 -8.98 -16.97 -15.27
N GLY A 382 -8.75 -16.18 -14.21
CA GLY A 382 -8.60 -16.65 -12.84
C GLY A 382 -7.35 -17.50 -12.60
N SER A 383 -6.35 -17.47 -13.48
CA SER A 383 -5.16 -18.35 -13.40
C SER A 383 -3.89 -17.66 -12.91
N LYS A 384 -3.89 -16.33 -12.83
CA LYS A 384 -2.74 -15.49 -12.48
C LYS A 384 -3.14 -14.40 -11.50
N ILE A 385 -2.18 -13.99 -10.68
CA ILE A 385 -2.33 -12.89 -9.72
C ILE A 385 -1.04 -12.09 -9.67
N VAL A 386 -1.17 -10.77 -9.59
CA VAL A 386 -0.10 -9.86 -9.16
C VAL A 386 -0.53 -9.21 -7.86
N PHE A 387 0.44 -8.93 -6.99
CA PHE A 387 0.21 -8.25 -5.71
C PHE A 387 1.51 -7.60 -5.27
N HIS A 388 1.45 -6.72 -4.26
CA HIS A 388 2.65 -6.18 -3.64
C HIS A 388 2.92 -6.80 -2.27
N ALA A 389 4.18 -6.79 -1.84
CA ALA A 389 4.58 -7.07 -0.46
C ALA A 389 5.78 -6.20 -0.06
N ASN A 390 6.03 -6.03 1.23
CA ASN A 390 7.17 -5.25 1.73
C ASN A 390 8.50 -5.86 1.29
N CYS A 391 9.42 -4.99 0.88
CA CYS A 391 10.77 -5.33 0.45
C CYS A 391 11.76 -4.23 0.88
N GLY A 392 12.18 -4.28 2.14
CA GLY A 392 12.94 -3.20 2.76
C GLY A 392 12.06 -1.97 2.98
N ARG A 393 12.40 -0.84 2.37
CA ARG A 393 11.65 0.43 2.51
C ARG A 393 10.55 0.63 1.46
N PHE A 394 10.36 -0.35 0.58
CA PHE A 394 9.46 -0.28 -0.57
C PHE A 394 8.41 -1.37 -0.49
N ARG A 395 7.40 -1.26 -1.36
CA ARG A 395 6.47 -2.34 -1.70
C ARG A 395 6.84 -2.86 -3.09
N CYS A 396 7.19 -4.13 -3.19
CA CYS A 396 7.62 -4.78 -4.42
C CYS A 396 6.49 -5.60 -5.02
N MET A 397 6.40 -5.63 -6.34
CA MET A 397 5.45 -6.49 -7.04
C MET A 397 5.95 -7.93 -7.06
N TRP A 398 5.01 -8.85 -6.84
CA TRP A 398 5.17 -10.29 -6.98
C TRP A 398 4.14 -10.80 -7.99
N SER A 399 4.51 -11.81 -8.76
CA SER A 399 3.60 -12.53 -9.66
C SER A 399 3.47 -13.98 -9.21
N ALA A 400 2.26 -14.55 -9.34
CA ALA A 400 2.00 -15.93 -8.98
C ALA A 400 0.86 -16.53 -9.82
N ALA A 401 0.65 -17.83 -9.66
CA ALA A 401 -0.55 -18.51 -10.13
C ALA A 401 -1.45 -18.86 -8.96
N ILE A 402 -2.75 -18.93 -9.23
CA ILE A 402 -3.77 -19.38 -8.29
C ILE A 402 -4.55 -20.54 -8.90
N ASP A 403 -5.18 -21.34 -8.05
CA ASP A 403 -6.11 -22.40 -8.42
C ASP A 403 -7.43 -22.14 -7.69
N ILE A 404 -8.51 -21.98 -8.45
CA ILE A 404 -9.85 -21.69 -7.94
C ILE A 404 -10.65 -22.98 -7.96
N ARG A 405 -10.95 -23.46 -6.76
CA ARG A 405 -11.66 -24.73 -6.52
C ARG A 405 -13.14 -24.43 -6.26
N SER A 406 -13.90 -24.30 -7.34
CA SER A 406 -15.33 -23.96 -7.29
C SER A 406 -16.19 -24.94 -6.48
N ASN A 407 -15.76 -26.19 -6.29
CA ASN A 407 -16.51 -27.18 -5.52
C ASN A 407 -16.64 -26.84 -4.02
N ASN A 408 -15.72 -26.04 -3.47
CA ASN A 408 -15.74 -25.63 -2.07
C ASN A 408 -15.48 -24.12 -1.89
N ASN A 409 -15.54 -23.34 -2.97
CA ASN A 409 -15.27 -21.90 -3.00
C ASN A 409 -13.92 -21.50 -2.37
N THR A 410 -12.89 -22.34 -2.55
CA THR A 410 -11.54 -22.04 -2.07
C THR A 410 -10.62 -21.61 -3.20
N ILE A 411 -9.75 -20.66 -2.90
CA ILE A 411 -8.66 -20.24 -3.76
C ILE A 411 -7.36 -20.55 -3.05
N VAL A 412 -6.43 -21.19 -3.77
CA VAL A 412 -5.09 -21.49 -3.26
C VAL A 412 -4.03 -21.00 -4.22
N MET A 413 -2.80 -20.83 -3.73
CA MET A 413 -1.65 -20.60 -4.59
C MET A 413 -1.31 -21.87 -5.36
N SER A 414 -0.90 -21.72 -6.61
CA SER A 414 -0.53 -22.82 -7.49
C SER A 414 0.80 -22.54 -8.20
N LYS A 415 1.36 -23.59 -8.82
CA LYS A 415 2.62 -23.50 -9.54
C LYS A 415 2.49 -22.59 -10.75
N LEU A 416 3.35 -21.59 -10.83
CA LEU A 416 3.43 -20.73 -12.01
C LEU A 416 4.13 -21.47 -13.14
N VAL A 417 3.35 -22.00 -14.09
CA VAL A 417 3.86 -22.74 -15.26
C VAL A 417 4.13 -21.77 -16.42
N LEU A 418 5.36 -21.80 -16.94
CA LEU A 418 5.75 -21.11 -18.17
C LEU A 418 5.03 -21.74 -19.37
N GLY A 419 4.15 -20.97 -20.02
CA GLY A 419 3.61 -21.29 -21.34
C GLY A 419 2.81 -22.58 -21.43
N GLN A 420 1.49 -22.48 -21.25
CA GLN A 420 0.55 -23.05 -22.21
C GLN A 420 -0.60 -22.06 -22.36
N ALA A 421 -0.92 -21.69 -23.60
CA ALA A 421 -2.27 -21.24 -23.93
C ALA A 421 -3.24 -22.22 -23.28
N SER A 422 -4.24 -21.71 -22.54
CA SER A 422 -5.30 -22.46 -21.90
C SER A 422 -5.68 -23.73 -22.68
N ASN A 423 -5.11 -24.86 -22.26
CA ASN A 423 -5.63 -26.17 -22.54
C ASN A 423 -6.05 -26.72 -21.20
N SER A 424 -7.25 -26.28 -20.78
CA SER A 424 -8.09 -26.96 -19.81
C SER A 424 -7.96 -28.47 -20.03
N THR A 425 -7.21 -29.13 -19.15
CA THR A 425 -7.06 -30.57 -19.15
C THR A 425 -8.35 -31.13 -18.57
N LYS A 426 -9.33 -31.30 -19.46
CA LYS A 426 -10.54 -32.09 -19.25
C LYS A 426 -10.14 -33.47 -18.74
N THR A 427 -10.30 -33.67 -17.43
CA THR A 427 -10.27 -35.01 -16.84
C THR A 427 -11.70 -35.39 -16.48
N THR A 428 -12.51 -35.70 -17.49
CA THR A 428 -13.79 -36.38 -17.29
C THR A 428 -13.52 -37.87 -17.10
N GLY A 429 -13.35 -38.28 -15.83
CA GLY A 429 -13.41 -39.68 -15.44
C GLY A 429 -14.82 -40.23 -15.61
N THR A 430 -15.14 -40.74 -16.82
CA THR A 430 -16.35 -41.55 -17.04
C THR A 430 -15.97 -43.02 -16.91
N LEU A 431 -16.30 -43.63 -15.77
CA LEU A 431 -16.30 -45.08 -15.58
C LEU A 431 -17.39 -45.69 -16.46
N VAL A 432 -17.04 -46.11 -17.67
CA VAL A 432 -17.88 -46.99 -18.49
C VAL A 432 -17.61 -48.42 -18.06
N SER A 433 -18.57 -49.02 -17.34
CA SER A 433 -18.58 -50.47 -17.08
C SER A 433 -18.73 -51.20 -18.42
N ARG A 434 -17.70 -51.96 -18.82
CA ARG A 434 -17.80 -52.95 -19.90
C ARG A 434 -18.04 -54.33 -19.28
N THR A 435 -19.29 -54.76 -19.31
CA THR A 435 -19.67 -56.18 -19.24
C THR A 435 -18.99 -56.94 -20.39
N ARG A 436 -18.08 -57.86 -20.06
CA ARG A 436 -17.54 -58.84 -21.01
C ARG A 436 -18.56 -59.97 -21.18
N ASN A 437 -19.14 -60.05 -22.37
CA ASN A 437 -19.81 -61.25 -22.85
C ASN A 437 -18.76 -62.10 -23.57
N SER A 438 -18.22 -63.12 -22.90
CA SER A 438 -17.43 -64.18 -23.53
C SER A 438 -18.33 -65.39 -23.72
N GLY A 439 -18.77 -65.61 -24.95
CA GLY A 439 -19.39 -66.86 -25.35
C GLY A 439 -18.37 -67.99 -25.33
N LEU A 440 -18.76 -69.11 -24.71
CA LEU A 440 -18.20 -70.43 -24.96
C LEU A 440 -19.38 -71.40 -25.05
N ARG A 441 -19.55 -71.96 -26.25
CA ARG A 441 -20.40 -73.14 -26.51
C ARG A 441 -19.80 -74.33 -25.79
N TYR A 442 -20.61 -75.24 -25.25
CA TYR A 442 -20.56 -76.69 -25.50
C TYR A 442 -21.78 -77.36 -24.83
N LEU A 443 -22.52 -78.10 -25.67
CA LEU A 443 -23.57 -79.11 -25.41
C LEU A 443 -24.89 -78.65 -24.76
#